data_AF-A0A7V9RBU3-F1
#
_entry.id   AF-A0A7V9RBU3-F1
#
_cell.length_a   1.000
_cell.length_b   1.000
_cell.length_c   1.000
_cell.angle_alpha   90.00
_cell.angle_beta   90.00
_cell.angle_gamma   90.00
#
_symmetry.space_group_name_H-M   'P 1'
#
loop_
_entity.id
_entity.type
_entity.pdbx_description
1 polymer ?
#
loop_
_entity_poly.entity_id
_entity_poly.type
_entity_poly.pdbx_seq_one_letter_code
_entity_poly.pdbx_strand_id
1 'polypeptide(L)'
;MTRSAALTITRFTFGEYTSPSRTKSGGVAYFHGSKYWLLREERTEVPSDEVLSDYGTQSPRGPFERADFGDRERLSWACGACSMQQDAQLTYWGQDYVLWFEGAWLCAVHASRSTVVRLSLPIAAGKVESSMLCEGSLYLTTRRNIVVLAIADVEHLFDRSSGSADVYAREIYPLRKPEAKVTMQVGWSWGEELSLQNPHGGWSALTIPRVPGLDRGDLVTLHHMLATDQFLEYSIGGGPRQPLYEHTFPAEHAGLQELRVEPAIDPAGTLVRASTAVRGEDLGRVFALLADEPDEEAARMVVVDLLEEAGEPYAPVFARLLAGDETARGDALGTLASYLEDVEWLGNLPRAATLAATAPLDEEIGDVVLADHRLGFFYSLRLGDGNFRLYSKLVAAPSAAGLRHVDGSRLQTLKALIAAGRTQLRRLSNVKFVTREVIEALADPTFDRVLEIETETSAAVVDRLLDYIARDEAKFFARVPRHLVLVERANDVDALAKPAIAAWPRLPLHKLTIGGVTLGREGIASALPGVSDAMRAIVATRFRIEDAAQ
;
A
#
# COMPACT_ATOMS: atom_id res chain seq x y z
N MET A 1 -4.22 -33.35 -31.20
CA MET A 1 -4.34 -32.02 -30.55
C MET A 1 -4.85 -32.26 -29.13
N THR A 2 -3.94 -32.30 -28.16
CA THR A 2 -4.27 -32.31 -26.73
C THR A 2 -4.95 -30.98 -26.42
N ARG A 3 -6.21 -31.00 -25.99
CA ARG A 3 -6.87 -29.78 -25.49
C ARG A 3 -6.06 -29.31 -24.27
N SER A 4 -5.49 -28.11 -24.35
CA SER A 4 -4.91 -27.46 -23.18
C SER A 4 -6.04 -27.21 -22.18
N ALA A 5 -5.85 -27.64 -20.93
CA ALA A 5 -6.80 -27.33 -19.86
C ALA A 5 -6.95 -25.81 -19.73
N ALA A 6 -8.12 -25.36 -19.30
CA ALA A 6 -8.40 -23.96 -18.99
C ALA A 6 -7.71 -23.52 -17.69
N LEU A 7 -7.58 -24.45 -16.74
CA LEU A 7 -6.86 -24.24 -15.49
C LEU A 7 -6.24 -25.55 -15.03
N THR A 8 -4.96 -25.50 -14.66
CA THR A 8 -4.26 -26.58 -13.97
C THR A 8 -4.10 -26.26 -12.48
N ILE A 9 -4.51 -27.20 -11.63
CA ILE A 9 -4.43 -27.09 -10.17
C ILE A 9 -3.55 -28.22 -9.65
N THR A 10 -2.51 -27.88 -8.91
CA THR A 10 -1.69 -28.88 -8.22
C THR A 10 -1.83 -28.75 -6.72
N ARG A 11 -2.30 -29.79 -6.03
CA ARG A 11 -2.40 -29.81 -4.56
C ARG A 11 -1.32 -30.71 -3.97
N PHE A 12 -0.36 -30.11 -3.27
CA PHE A 12 0.62 -30.82 -2.46
C PHE A 12 0.06 -31.08 -1.07
N THR A 13 -0.11 -32.35 -0.68
CA THR A 13 -0.71 -32.76 0.59
C THR A 13 0.37 -33.22 1.57
N PHE A 14 0.42 -32.57 2.74
CA PHE A 14 1.42 -32.84 3.79
C PHE A 14 0.80 -33.46 5.05
N GLY A 15 -0.48 -33.19 5.33
CA GLY A 15 -1.15 -33.68 6.54
C GLY A 15 -0.82 -32.88 7.81
N GLU A 16 0.19 -32.01 7.72
CA GLU A 16 0.62 -31.07 8.75
C GLU A 16 0.86 -29.68 8.13
N TYR A 17 1.03 -28.67 8.99
CA TYR A 17 1.32 -27.31 8.53
C TYR A 17 2.73 -27.23 7.97
N THR A 18 2.84 -26.73 6.74
CA THR A 18 4.11 -26.49 6.06
C THR A 18 4.12 -25.08 5.51
N SER A 19 5.14 -24.30 5.85
CA SER A 19 5.35 -22.98 5.28
C SER A 19 6.19 -23.09 4.00
N PRO A 20 5.71 -22.60 2.84
CA PRO A 20 6.55 -22.47 1.67
C PRO A 20 7.57 -21.33 1.86
N SER A 21 8.67 -21.40 1.12
CA SER A 21 9.70 -20.36 1.06
C SER A 21 10.30 -20.33 -0.34
N ARG A 22 10.62 -19.15 -0.86
CA ARG A 22 11.25 -19.02 -2.18
C ARG A 22 12.69 -19.53 -2.14
N THR A 23 13.18 -20.04 -3.26
CA THR A 23 14.59 -20.40 -3.44
C THR A 23 15.32 -19.35 -4.28
N LYS A 24 16.62 -19.18 -4.07
CA LYS A 24 17.46 -18.26 -4.87
C LYS A 24 17.58 -18.70 -6.34
N SER A 25 17.54 -20.00 -6.58
CA SER A 25 17.65 -20.62 -7.89
C SER A 25 16.35 -20.64 -8.70
N GLY A 26 15.25 -20.10 -8.13
CA GLY A 26 13.93 -20.21 -8.71
C GLY A 26 13.14 -21.40 -8.16
N GLY A 27 11.86 -21.18 -7.90
CA GLY A 27 10.93 -22.14 -7.30
C GLY A 27 10.63 -21.93 -5.81
N VAL A 28 9.99 -22.95 -5.22
CA VAL A 28 9.47 -22.92 -3.85
C VAL A 28 9.91 -24.17 -3.11
N ALA A 29 10.42 -24.01 -1.89
CA ALA A 29 10.76 -25.07 -0.97
C ALA A 29 9.80 -25.10 0.24
N TYR A 30 9.75 -26.23 0.94
CA TYR A 30 9.05 -26.39 2.21
C TYR A 30 9.97 -27.03 3.25
N PHE A 31 9.80 -26.66 4.52
CA PHE A 31 10.57 -27.23 5.62
C PHE A 31 9.90 -28.47 6.19
N HIS A 32 10.64 -29.58 6.30
CA HIS A 32 10.17 -30.81 6.96
C HIS A 32 11.36 -31.65 7.42
N GLY A 33 11.27 -32.19 8.64
CA GLY A 33 12.29 -33.12 9.18
C GLY A 33 13.70 -32.50 9.21
N SER A 34 13.80 -31.26 9.71
CA SER A 34 15.02 -30.45 9.81
C SER A 34 15.72 -30.07 8.50
N LYS A 35 15.05 -30.23 7.35
CA LYS A 35 15.59 -29.92 6.03
C LYS A 35 14.59 -29.16 5.18
N TYR A 36 15.08 -28.42 4.18
CA TYR A 36 14.25 -27.85 3.13
C TYR A 36 14.18 -28.78 1.93
N TRP A 37 13.00 -28.87 1.34
CA TRP A 37 12.71 -29.74 0.21
C TRP A 37 12.04 -28.91 -0.88
N LEU A 38 12.47 -29.06 -2.13
CA LEU A 38 11.81 -28.40 -3.26
C LEU A 38 10.38 -28.92 -3.39
N LEU A 39 9.42 -28.02 -3.60
CA LEU A 39 8.00 -28.32 -3.74
C LEU A 39 7.73 -28.92 -5.12
N ARG A 40 7.91 -30.23 -5.24
CA ARG A 40 7.66 -31.02 -6.44
C ARG A 40 7.34 -32.47 -6.07
N GLU A 41 7.02 -33.28 -7.08
CA GLU A 41 6.70 -34.70 -6.89
C GLU A 41 7.85 -35.50 -6.29
N GLU A 42 9.06 -35.34 -6.84
CA GLU A 42 10.26 -36.00 -6.33
C GLU A 42 10.97 -35.12 -5.29
N ARG A 43 11.09 -35.63 -4.06
CA ARG A 43 11.78 -34.93 -2.98
C ARG A 43 13.21 -34.63 -3.38
N THR A 44 13.58 -33.36 -3.32
CA THR A 44 14.95 -32.92 -3.56
C THR A 44 15.30 -31.89 -2.53
N GLU A 45 16.37 -32.18 -1.79
CA GLU A 45 16.84 -31.33 -0.72
C GLU A 45 17.35 -30.02 -1.30
N VAL A 46 16.98 -28.92 -0.64
CA VAL A 46 17.46 -27.58 -0.93
C VAL A 46 18.34 -27.15 0.24
N PRO A 47 19.61 -26.75 0.00
CA PRO A 47 20.46 -26.20 1.05
C PRO A 47 19.78 -25.02 1.75
N SER A 48 19.93 -24.89 3.07
CA SER A 48 19.24 -23.83 3.82
C SER A 48 19.65 -22.42 3.40
N ASP A 49 20.87 -22.26 2.91
CA ASP A 49 21.40 -21.00 2.37
C ASP A 49 20.87 -20.67 0.97
N GLU A 50 20.20 -21.60 0.29
CA GLU A 50 19.48 -21.38 -0.97
C GLU A 50 18.03 -20.91 -0.76
N VAL A 51 17.54 -20.88 0.49
CA VAL A 51 16.18 -20.45 0.83
C VAL A 51 16.15 -18.97 1.22
N LEU A 52 15.18 -18.24 0.68
CA LEU A 52 14.93 -16.84 1.02
C LEU A 52 13.95 -16.77 2.20
N SER A 53 14.35 -16.10 3.28
CA SER A 53 13.49 -15.85 4.43
C SER A 53 12.54 -14.69 4.14
N ASP A 54 11.49 -14.93 3.36
CA ASP A 54 10.40 -13.97 3.21
C ASP A 54 9.41 -14.16 4.38
N TYR A 55 9.59 -13.40 5.46
CA TYR A 55 8.52 -13.15 6.42
C TYR A 55 7.70 -11.97 5.90
N GLY A 56 6.49 -12.27 5.45
CA GLY A 56 5.65 -11.41 4.62
C GLY A 56 5.66 -9.92 4.97
N THR A 57 6.23 -9.12 4.08
CA THR A 57 5.68 -7.79 3.82
C THR A 57 4.36 -8.02 3.09
N GLN A 58 3.25 -7.65 3.74
CA GLN A 58 1.98 -7.52 3.03
C GLN A 58 2.24 -6.62 1.83
N SER A 59 2.06 -7.16 0.62
CA SER A 59 2.16 -6.38 -0.60
C SER A 59 1.23 -5.17 -0.48
N PRO A 60 1.59 -4.00 -1.02
CA PRO A 60 0.70 -2.85 -1.06
C PRO A 60 -0.65 -3.31 -1.61
N ARG A 61 -1.73 -3.00 -0.87
CA ARG A 61 -3.09 -3.22 -1.36
C ARG A 61 -3.15 -2.56 -2.73
N GLY A 62 -3.38 -3.35 -3.78
CA GLY A 62 -3.47 -2.86 -5.16
C GLY A 62 -4.60 -1.84 -5.32
N PRO A 63 -4.99 -1.49 -6.57
CA PRO A 63 -6.03 -0.50 -6.87
C PRO A 63 -7.45 -0.97 -6.50
N PHE A 64 -7.56 -1.89 -5.56
CA PHE A 64 -8.78 -2.52 -5.11
C PHE A 64 -9.17 -1.99 -3.73
N GLU A 65 -10.45 -1.89 -3.49
CA GLU A 65 -11.03 -1.40 -2.24
C GLU A 65 -12.14 -2.33 -1.79
N ARG A 66 -12.22 -2.57 -0.48
CA ARG A 66 -13.23 -3.45 0.12
C ARG A 66 -14.08 -2.67 1.12
N ALA A 67 -15.39 -2.80 0.99
CA ALA A 67 -16.37 -2.20 1.90
C ALA A 67 -17.41 -3.25 2.35
N ASP A 68 -17.91 -3.12 3.56
CA ASP A 68 -18.98 -3.97 4.09
C ASP A 68 -20.35 -3.46 3.64
N PHE A 69 -21.22 -4.36 3.16
CA PHE A 69 -22.57 -4.09 2.66
C PHE A 69 -23.61 -5.06 3.26
N GLY A 70 -23.47 -5.41 4.54
CA GLY A 70 -24.45 -6.23 5.26
C GLY A 70 -24.11 -7.71 5.22
N ASP A 71 -24.86 -8.51 4.44
CA ASP A 71 -24.60 -9.95 4.23
C ASP A 71 -23.57 -10.22 3.12
N ARG A 72 -23.06 -9.16 2.49
CA ARG A 72 -22.10 -9.19 1.39
C ARG A 72 -21.03 -8.15 1.59
N GLU A 73 -19.89 -8.41 0.99
CA GLU A 73 -18.82 -7.43 0.88
C GLU A 73 -18.76 -6.89 -0.55
N ARG A 74 -18.37 -5.63 -0.70
CA ARG A 74 -18.16 -4.97 -1.98
C ARG A 74 -16.66 -4.89 -2.25
N LEU A 75 -16.24 -5.32 -3.43
CA LEU A 75 -14.90 -5.12 -3.96
C LEU A 75 -14.98 -4.15 -5.16
N SER A 76 -14.25 -3.05 -5.13
CA SER A 76 -14.22 -2.04 -6.21
C SER A 76 -12.80 -1.77 -6.72
N TRP A 77 -12.69 -1.40 -7.99
CA TRP A 77 -11.46 -0.98 -8.67
C TRP A 77 -11.78 -0.04 -9.84
N ALA A 78 -10.76 0.52 -10.49
CA ALA A 78 -10.92 1.54 -11.54
C ALA A 78 -11.86 1.12 -12.70
N CYS A 79 -11.90 -0.17 -13.02
CA CYS A 79 -12.65 -0.73 -14.14
C CYS A 79 -13.97 -1.41 -13.75
N GLY A 80 -14.31 -1.53 -12.47
CA GLY A 80 -15.53 -2.22 -12.05
C GLY A 80 -15.69 -2.39 -10.54
N ALA A 81 -16.80 -3.00 -10.15
CA ALA A 81 -17.03 -3.45 -8.78
C ALA A 81 -17.82 -4.76 -8.79
N CYS A 82 -17.77 -5.52 -7.70
CA CYS A 82 -18.56 -6.73 -7.53
C CYS A 82 -18.85 -7.03 -6.06
N SER A 83 -19.87 -7.88 -5.83
CA SER A 83 -20.11 -8.46 -4.51
C SER A 83 -19.31 -9.74 -4.27
N MET A 84 -18.80 -9.89 -3.06
CA MET A 84 -18.28 -11.12 -2.48
C MET A 84 -19.22 -11.59 -1.36
N GLN A 85 -19.33 -12.89 -1.14
CA GLN A 85 -20.04 -13.41 0.05
C GLN A 85 -19.29 -13.01 1.34
N GLN A 86 -20.00 -12.78 2.46
CA GLN A 86 -19.34 -12.37 3.72
C GLN A 86 -18.42 -13.45 4.30
N ASP A 87 -18.70 -14.73 4.01
CA ASP A 87 -17.85 -15.87 4.35
C ASP A 87 -16.80 -16.18 3.25
N ALA A 88 -16.68 -15.32 2.23
CA ALA A 88 -15.65 -15.44 1.22
C ALA A 88 -14.27 -15.42 1.87
N GLN A 89 -13.47 -16.41 1.51
CA GLN A 89 -12.09 -16.46 1.95
C GLN A 89 -11.22 -15.70 0.96
N LEU A 90 -10.83 -14.48 1.32
CA LEU A 90 -9.82 -13.74 0.57
C LEU A 90 -8.48 -14.49 0.63
N THR A 91 -7.92 -14.80 -0.53
CA THR A 91 -6.72 -15.66 -0.62
C THR A 91 -5.50 -14.95 -1.17
N TYR A 92 -5.69 -14.00 -2.09
CA TYR A 92 -4.59 -13.23 -2.65
C TYR A 92 -5.06 -11.82 -2.97
N TRP A 93 -4.23 -10.83 -2.66
CA TRP A 93 -4.46 -9.42 -2.94
C TRP A 93 -3.17 -8.79 -3.44
N GLY A 94 -3.07 -8.59 -4.76
CA GLY A 94 -1.91 -8.00 -5.43
C GLY A 94 -2.26 -6.68 -6.12
N GLN A 95 -1.34 -6.21 -6.95
CA GLN A 95 -1.53 -5.02 -7.80
C GLN A 95 -2.47 -5.30 -8.97
N ASP A 96 -2.32 -6.44 -9.62
CA ASP A 96 -3.12 -6.76 -10.80
C ASP A 96 -4.34 -7.59 -10.50
N TYR A 97 -4.32 -8.38 -9.41
CA TYR A 97 -5.34 -9.38 -9.12
C TYR A 97 -5.80 -9.38 -7.67
N VAL A 98 -7.09 -9.68 -7.50
CA VAL A 98 -7.64 -10.15 -6.22
C VAL A 98 -8.29 -11.51 -6.46
N LEU A 99 -7.95 -12.49 -5.63
CA LEU A 99 -8.51 -13.84 -5.67
C LEU A 99 -9.11 -14.22 -4.31
N TRP A 100 -10.25 -14.88 -4.34
CA TRP A 100 -10.93 -15.38 -3.15
C TRP A 100 -11.68 -16.68 -3.44
N PHE A 101 -12.05 -17.40 -2.39
CA PHE A 101 -12.90 -18.57 -2.48
C PHE A 101 -14.30 -18.29 -1.92
N GLU A 102 -15.32 -18.72 -2.65
CA GLU A 102 -16.72 -18.79 -2.20
C GLU A 102 -17.14 -20.26 -2.17
N GLY A 103 -16.91 -20.93 -1.04
CA GLY A 103 -17.06 -22.39 -0.94
C GLY A 103 -16.14 -23.14 -1.91
N ALA A 104 -16.72 -23.77 -2.93
CA ALA A 104 -15.99 -24.51 -3.97
C ALA A 104 -15.62 -23.65 -5.21
N TRP A 105 -15.89 -22.34 -5.17
CA TRP A 105 -15.66 -21.44 -6.30
C TRP A 105 -14.37 -20.65 -6.13
N LEU A 106 -13.46 -20.75 -7.10
CA LEU A 106 -12.36 -19.80 -7.26
C LEU A 106 -12.91 -18.55 -7.94
N CYS A 107 -12.79 -17.41 -7.27
CA CYS A 107 -13.19 -16.12 -7.80
C CYS A 107 -11.95 -15.26 -8.04
N ALA A 108 -11.93 -14.54 -9.17
CA ALA A 108 -10.83 -13.68 -9.55
C ALA A 108 -11.33 -12.39 -10.21
N VAL A 109 -10.65 -11.28 -9.89
CA VAL A 109 -10.75 -10.02 -10.63
C VAL A 109 -9.37 -9.56 -11.06
N HIS A 110 -9.33 -8.84 -12.17
CA HIS A 110 -8.13 -8.18 -12.65
C HIS A 110 -8.36 -6.66 -12.68
N ALA A 111 -7.44 -5.88 -12.13
CA ALA A 111 -7.49 -4.42 -12.01
C ALA A 111 -7.80 -3.69 -13.32
N SER A 112 -7.38 -4.24 -14.47
CA SER A 112 -7.59 -3.62 -15.79
C SER A 112 -8.87 -4.07 -16.49
N ARG A 113 -9.56 -5.09 -15.99
CA ARG A 113 -10.72 -5.71 -16.65
C ARG A 113 -12.02 -5.38 -15.94
N SER A 114 -13.11 -5.21 -16.69
CA SER A 114 -14.46 -4.93 -16.18
C SER A 114 -15.30 -6.18 -15.98
N THR A 115 -14.66 -7.29 -15.61
CA THR A 115 -15.27 -8.61 -15.50
C THR A 115 -14.83 -9.33 -14.23
N VAL A 116 -15.70 -10.17 -13.69
CA VAL A 116 -15.44 -11.08 -12.58
C VAL A 116 -15.47 -12.50 -13.12
N VAL A 117 -14.45 -13.28 -12.80
CA VAL A 117 -14.38 -14.70 -13.12
C VAL A 117 -14.74 -15.51 -11.87
N ARG A 118 -15.64 -16.48 -12.01
CA ARG A 118 -15.92 -17.50 -11.00
C ARG A 118 -15.84 -18.87 -11.64
N LEU A 119 -15.01 -19.76 -11.09
CA LEU A 119 -14.79 -21.11 -11.58
C LEU A 119 -15.03 -22.12 -10.47
N SER A 120 -15.93 -23.09 -10.69
CA SER A 120 -16.11 -24.19 -9.75
C SER A 120 -14.87 -25.09 -9.75
N LEU A 121 -14.41 -25.52 -8.58
CA LEU A 121 -13.25 -26.38 -8.46
C LEU A 121 -13.66 -27.84 -8.19
N PRO A 122 -12.98 -28.82 -8.80
CA PRO A 122 -13.21 -30.24 -8.51
C PRO A 122 -12.69 -30.66 -7.14
N ILE A 123 -11.81 -29.86 -6.54
CA ILE A 123 -11.21 -30.09 -5.22
C ILE A 123 -11.34 -28.83 -4.36
N ALA A 124 -11.77 -29.00 -3.11
CA ALA A 124 -11.78 -27.90 -2.15
C ALA A 124 -10.35 -27.50 -1.80
N ALA A 125 -10.04 -26.20 -1.85
CA ALA A 125 -8.74 -25.68 -1.44
C ALA A 125 -8.53 -25.81 0.08
N GLY A 126 -9.61 -25.68 0.86
CA GLY A 126 -9.58 -25.56 2.31
C GLY A 126 -9.26 -24.14 2.76
N LYS A 127 -9.14 -23.92 4.08
CA LYS A 127 -8.82 -22.60 4.63
C LYS A 127 -7.38 -22.21 4.29
N VAL A 128 -7.22 -21.28 3.36
CA VAL A 128 -5.94 -20.62 3.05
C VAL A 128 -5.46 -19.73 4.21
N GLU A 129 -4.25 -19.99 4.68
CA GLU A 129 -3.60 -19.28 5.79
C GLU A 129 -2.56 -18.28 5.28
N SER A 130 -1.95 -18.55 4.13
CA SER A 130 -1.02 -17.63 3.47
C SER A 130 -0.98 -17.84 1.96
N SER A 131 -0.53 -16.83 1.23
CA SER A 131 -0.37 -16.88 -0.22
C SER A 131 0.98 -16.30 -0.64
N MET A 132 1.56 -16.84 -1.71
CA MET A 132 2.81 -16.35 -2.26
C MET A 132 2.79 -16.45 -3.78
N LEU A 133 3.16 -15.37 -4.47
CA LEU A 133 3.40 -15.38 -5.91
C LEU A 133 4.89 -15.68 -6.17
N CYS A 134 5.21 -16.67 -7.01
CA CYS A 134 6.58 -16.99 -7.38
C CYS A 134 6.59 -17.58 -8.79
N GLU A 135 7.43 -17.02 -9.67
CA GLU A 135 7.62 -17.50 -11.05
C GLU A 135 6.31 -17.71 -11.83
N GLY A 136 5.40 -16.74 -11.76
CA GLY A 136 4.11 -16.81 -12.47
C GLY A 136 3.12 -17.83 -11.89
N SER A 137 3.43 -18.43 -10.74
CA SER A 137 2.53 -19.34 -10.02
C SER A 137 2.14 -18.78 -8.66
N LEU A 138 0.87 -18.93 -8.32
CA LEU A 138 0.32 -18.58 -7.01
C LEU A 138 0.27 -19.84 -6.13
N TYR A 139 0.92 -19.75 -4.98
CA TYR A 139 0.99 -20.79 -3.96
C TYR A 139 0.09 -20.40 -2.81
N LEU A 140 -0.97 -21.17 -2.59
CA LEU A 140 -1.95 -20.98 -1.52
C LEU A 140 -1.74 -22.03 -0.44
N THR A 141 -1.21 -21.61 0.70
CA THR A 141 -0.92 -22.49 1.83
C THR A 141 -2.14 -22.65 2.69
N THR A 142 -2.50 -23.87 3.02
CA THR A 142 -3.50 -24.22 4.03
C THR A 142 -2.82 -24.99 5.16
N ARG A 143 -3.57 -25.31 6.21
CA ARG A 143 -3.04 -26.10 7.32
C ARG A 143 -2.47 -27.47 6.93
N ARG A 144 -2.89 -28.07 5.82
CA ARG A 144 -2.50 -29.43 5.43
C ARG A 144 -1.95 -29.54 4.01
N ASN A 145 -2.15 -28.51 3.19
CA ASN A 145 -1.88 -28.55 1.76
C ASN A 145 -1.27 -27.25 1.26
N ILE A 146 -0.54 -27.32 0.15
CA ILE A 146 -0.21 -26.16 -0.68
C ILE A 146 -0.89 -26.36 -2.03
N VAL A 147 -1.76 -25.43 -2.42
CA VAL A 147 -2.43 -25.41 -3.73
C VAL A 147 -1.68 -24.46 -4.65
N VAL A 148 -1.37 -24.93 -5.86
CA VAL A 148 -0.61 -24.17 -6.85
C VAL A 148 -1.47 -23.95 -8.09
N LEU A 149 -1.53 -22.70 -8.53
CA LEU A 149 -2.24 -22.22 -9.72
C LEU A 149 -1.29 -21.41 -10.59
N ALA A 150 -1.27 -21.62 -11.89
CA ALA A 150 -0.56 -20.71 -12.79
C ALA A 150 -1.37 -19.42 -12.95
N ILE A 151 -0.73 -18.25 -12.79
CA ILE A 151 -1.39 -16.95 -13.02
C ILE A 151 -1.83 -16.82 -14.48
N ALA A 152 -1.01 -17.30 -15.41
CA ALA A 152 -1.36 -17.31 -16.82
C ALA A 152 -2.68 -18.06 -17.08
N ASP A 153 -2.90 -19.20 -16.43
CA ASP A 153 -4.17 -19.92 -16.56
C ASP A 153 -5.35 -19.09 -16.03
N VAL A 154 -5.17 -18.44 -14.87
CA VAL A 154 -6.19 -17.54 -14.29
C VAL A 154 -6.50 -16.37 -15.23
N GLU A 155 -5.48 -15.76 -15.83
CA GLU A 155 -5.61 -14.69 -16.82
C GLU A 155 -6.43 -15.14 -18.04
N HIS A 156 -6.15 -16.34 -18.56
CA HIS A 156 -6.84 -16.89 -19.71
C HIS A 156 -8.33 -17.17 -19.45
N LEU A 157 -8.75 -17.31 -18.18
CA LEU A 157 -10.17 -17.45 -17.85
C LEU A 157 -10.97 -16.18 -18.17
N PHE A 158 -10.35 -15.00 -18.08
CA PHE A 158 -11.01 -13.73 -18.41
C PHE A 158 -11.28 -13.56 -19.91
N ASP A 159 -10.55 -14.28 -20.76
CA ASP A 159 -10.73 -14.25 -22.22
C ASP A 159 -11.77 -15.27 -22.71
N ARG A 160 -12.37 -16.02 -21.80
CA ARG A 160 -13.40 -17.02 -22.10
C ARG A 160 -14.80 -16.46 -21.88
N SER A 161 -15.77 -17.09 -22.54
CA SER A 161 -17.19 -16.88 -22.25
C SER A 161 -17.65 -17.81 -21.12
N SER A 162 -18.70 -17.42 -20.41
CA SER A 162 -19.39 -18.29 -19.45
C SER A 162 -19.81 -19.62 -20.09
N GLY A 163 -19.73 -20.72 -19.34
CA GLY A 163 -20.03 -22.06 -19.82
C GLY A 163 -19.23 -23.11 -19.06
N SER A 164 -18.80 -24.16 -19.76
CA SER A 164 -17.94 -25.19 -19.18
C SER A 164 -16.47 -24.96 -19.52
N ALA A 165 -15.59 -25.09 -18.54
CA ALA A 165 -14.15 -25.02 -18.69
C ALA A 165 -13.50 -26.34 -18.30
N ASP A 166 -12.56 -26.82 -19.12
CA ASP A 166 -11.76 -28.01 -18.80
C ASP A 166 -10.81 -27.65 -17.65
N VAL A 167 -11.00 -28.23 -16.47
CA VAL A 167 -10.10 -28.06 -15.32
C VAL A 167 -9.40 -29.38 -15.04
N TYR A 168 -8.09 -29.30 -14.86
CA TYR A 168 -7.26 -30.44 -14.50
C TYR A 168 -6.69 -30.21 -13.10
N ALA A 169 -7.10 -31.03 -12.14
CA ALA A 169 -6.55 -31.00 -10.80
C ALA A 169 -5.78 -32.29 -10.50
N ARG A 170 -4.57 -32.16 -9.96
CA ARG A 170 -3.69 -33.27 -9.59
C ARG A 170 -3.25 -33.13 -8.14
N GLU A 171 -3.23 -34.25 -7.44
CA GLU A 171 -2.73 -34.33 -6.07
C GLU A 171 -1.35 -34.95 -6.01
N ILE A 172 -0.45 -34.34 -5.23
CA ILE A 172 0.91 -34.80 -4.99
C ILE A 172 1.10 -35.00 -3.49
N TYR A 173 1.83 -36.06 -3.13
CA TYR A 173 2.03 -36.50 -1.75
C TYR A 173 3.53 -36.57 -1.41
N PRO A 174 4.19 -35.43 -1.13
CA PRO A 174 5.66 -35.40 -0.99
C PRO A 174 6.18 -36.23 0.19
N LEU A 175 5.34 -36.46 1.21
CA LEU A 175 5.70 -37.21 2.41
C LEU A 175 5.28 -38.69 2.35
N ARG A 176 4.85 -39.17 1.18
CA ARG A 176 4.40 -40.55 0.99
C ARG A 176 5.48 -41.54 1.41
N LYS A 177 5.10 -42.50 2.25
CA LYS A 177 5.90 -43.66 2.66
C LYS A 177 5.09 -44.91 2.39
N PRO A 178 5.25 -45.56 1.21
CA PRO A 178 4.47 -46.72 0.85
C PRO A 178 4.65 -47.85 1.88
N GLU A 179 5.83 -48.08 2.43
CA GLU A 179 6.03 -49.17 3.39
C GLU A 179 5.71 -48.80 4.86
N ALA A 180 5.17 -47.61 5.12
CA ALA A 180 4.86 -47.19 6.49
C ALA A 180 3.71 -48.01 7.08
N LYS A 181 3.90 -48.47 8.32
CA LYS A 181 2.95 -49.22 9.12
C LYS A 181 2.93 -48.67 10.54
N VAL A 182 1.75 -48.33 11.05
CA VAL A 182 1.57 -47.78 12.40
C VAL A 182 0.44 -48.51 13.10
N THR A 183 0.65 -48.91 14.35
CA THR A 183 -0.39 -49.52 15.18
C THR A 183 -0.92 -48.50 16.18
N MET A 184 -2.24 -48.29 16.17
CA MET A 184 -2.96 -47.39 17.06
C MET A 184 -4.04 -48.15 17.82
N GLN A 185 -4.54 -47.58 18.91
CA GLN A 185 -5.65 -48.14 19.69
C GLN A 185 -6.94 -47.36 19.45
N VAL A 186 -8.09 -48.02 19.47
CA VAL A 186 -9.40 -47.36 19.44
C VAL A 186 -9.57 -46.56 20.72
N GLY A 187 -9.61 -45.23 20.60
CA GLY A 187 -9.81 -44.31 21.72
C GLY A 187 -11.28 -44.16 22.09
N TRP A 188 -12.14 -43.90 21.10
CA TRP A 188 -13.58 -43.77 21.27
C TRP A 188 -14.32 -44.01 19.94
N SER A 189 -15.64 -44.22 20.02
CA SER A 189 -16.53 -44.39 18.86
C SER A 189 -17.64 -43.34 18.89
N TRP A 190 -17.96 -42.76 17.73
CA TRP A 190 -19.07 -41.82 17.59
C TRP A 190 -19.68 -41.93 16.19
N GLY A 191 -21.00 -42.14 16.14
CA GLY A 191 -21.69 -42.37 14.86
C GLY A 191 -21.11 -43.55 14.07
N GLU A 192 -20.68 -43.24 12.85
CA GLU A 192 -20.09 -44.17 11.87
C GLU A 192 -18.55 -44.14 11.88
N GLU A 193 -17.92 -43.52 12.89
CA GLU A 193 -16.46 -43.39 12.95
C GLU A 193 -15.86 -43.90 14.28
N LEU A 194 -14.64 -44.45 14.18
CA LEU A 194 -13.79 -44.80 15.31
C LEU A 194 -12.59 -43.87 15.36
N SER A 195 -12.37 -43.22 16.50
CA SER A 195 -11.16 -42.45 16.74
C SER A 195 -10.04 -43.37 17.20
N LEU A 196 -8.89 -43.28 16.53
CA LEU A 196 -7.66 -43.96 16.86
C LEU A 196 -6.71 -43.02 17.58
N GLN A 197 -6.01 -43.56 18.58
CA GLN A 197 -5.03 -42.84 19.38
C GLN A 197 -3.71 -43.60 19.43
N ASN A 198 -2.61 -42.88 19.55
CA ASN A 198 -1.32 -43.50 19.76
C ASN A 198 -1.29 -44.17 21.16
N PRO A 199 -0.97 -45.47 21.26
CA PRO A 199 -0.94 -46.18 22.55
C PRO A 199 0.07 -45.60 23.56
N HIS A 200 1.05 -44.80 23.10
CA HIS A 200 2.09 -44.22 23.95
C HIS A 200 1.84 -42.77 24.38
N GLY A 201 0.65 -42.22 24.10
CA GLY A 201 0.30 -40.85 24.48
C GLY A 201 0.89 -39.82 23.52
N GLY A 202 0.06 -39.39 22.56
CA GLY A 202 0.34 -38.31 21.62
C GLY A 202 -0.96 -37.81 21.01
N TRP A 203 -1.04 -36.51 20.70
CA TRP A 203 -2.21 -35.88 20.08
C TRP A 203 -2.23 -36.11 18.56
N SER A 204 -2.37 -37.35 18.13
CA SER A 204 -2.78 -37.68 16.77
C SER A 204 -4.11 -38.43 16.85
N ALA A 205 -5.19 -37.74 16.52
CA ALA A 205 -6.53 -38.30 16.42
C ALA A 205 -6.80 -38.61 14.95
N LEU A 206 -6.88 -39.90 14.62
CA LEU A 206 -7.24 -40.39 13.30
C LEU A 206 -8.63 -41.00 13.37
N THR A 207 -9.42 -40.93 12.30
CA THR A 207 -10.70 -41.63 12.24
C THR A 207 -10.70 -42.68 11.15
N ILE A 208 -11.36 -43.79 11.42
CA ILE A 208 -11.64 -44.86 10.45
C ILE A 208 -13.14 -45.15 10.45
N PRO A 209 -13.70 -45.70 9.35
CA PRO A 209 -15.08 -46.17 9.33
C PRO A 209 -15.34 -47.15 10.48
N ARG A 210 -16.55 -47.11 11.02
CA ARG A 210 -16.95 -48.02 12.08
C ARG A 210 -16.92 -49.46 11.60
N VAL A 211 -16.14 -50.27 12.29
CA VAL A 211 -16.09 -51.72 12.05
C VAL A 211 -16.85 -52.44 13.16
N PRO A 212 -17.87 -53.25 12.83
CA PRO A 212 -18.60 -54.03 13.82
C PRO A 212 -17.65 -54.92 14.64
N GLY A 213 -17.80 -54.89 15.96
CA GLY A 213 -17.00 -55.71 16.88
C GLY A 213 -15.65 -55.12 17.30
N LEU A 214 -15.31 -53.89 16.90
CA LEU A 214 -14.22 -53.13 17.50
C LEU A 214 -14.71 -52.34 18.71
N ASP A 215 -14.04 -52.53 19.84
CA ASP A 215 -14.26 -51.82 21.10
C ASP A 215 -13.07 -50.92 21.48
N ARG A 216 -13.31 -50.02 22.44
CA ARG A 216 -12.25 -49.14 22.97
C ARG A 216 -11.09 -49.97 23.51
N GLY A 217 -9.87 -49.62 23.08
CA GLY A 217 -8.62 -50.31 23.42
C GLY A 217 -8.15 -51.31 22.37
N ASP A 218 -9.00 -51.69 21.41
CA ASP A 218 -8.60 -52.60 20.35
C ASP A 218 -7.55 -51.97 19.44
N LEU A 219 -6.64 -52.82 18.93
CA LEU A 219 -5.54 -52.37 18.09
C LEU A 219 -5.92 -52.40 16.61
N VAL A 220 -5.69 -51.27 15.94
CA VAL A 220 -5.82 -51.10 14.50
C VAL A 220 -4.45 -50.78 13.92
N THR A 221 -4.07 -51.49 12.87
CA THR A 221 -2.86 -51.18 12.11
C THR A 221 -3.23 -50.41 10.85
N LEU A 222 -2.61 -49.26 10.65
CA LEU A 222 -2.69 -48.42 9.46
C LEU A 222 -1.49 -48.70 8.54
N HIS A 223 -1.72 -48.74 7.23
CA HIS A 223 -0.70 -49.06 6.21
C HIS A 223 -0.66 -48.00 5.12
N HIS A 224 0.49 -47.87 4.46
CA HIS A 224 0.72 -47.01 3.30
C HIS A 224 0.42 -45.53 3.59
N MET A 225 1.34 -44.87 4.28
CA MET A 225 1.20 -43.45 4.62
C MET A 225 1.33 -42.57 3.37
N LEU A 226 0.32 -41.75 3.09
CA LEU A 226 0.32 -40.76 2.02
C LEU A 226 0.93 -39.43 2.45
N ALA A 227 0.55 -38.99 3.64
CA ALA A 227 0.93 -37.73 4.25
C ALA A 227 0.96 -37.92 5.78
N THR A 228 1.42 -36.92 6.53
CA THR A 228 1.43 -37.01 8.01
C THR A 228 0.03 -37.34 8.52
N ASP A 229 -0.08 -38.44 9.26
CA ASP A 229 -1.33 -38.99 9.77
C ASP A 229 -2.41 -39.22 8.68
N GLN A 230 -2.03 -39.62 7.47
CA GLN A 230 -2.98 -40.07 6.43
C GLN A 230 -2.50 -41.38 5.82
N PHE A 231 -3.35 -42.41 5.86
CA PHE A 231 -3.04 -43.78 5.44
C PHE A 231 -4.08 -44.27 4.43
N LEU A 232 -3.70 -45.21 3.56
CA LEU A 232 -4.62 -45.76 2.55
C LEU A 232 -5.45 -46.93 3.05
N GLU A 233 -4.88 -47.73 3.95
CA GLU A 233 -5.45 -49.01 4.33
C GLU A 233 -5.34 -49.22 5.84
N TYR A 234 -6.22 -50.05 6.38
CA TYR A 234 -6.15 -50.52 7.76
C TYR A 234 -6.37 -52.03 7.86
N SER A 235 -5.96 -52.63 8.97
CA SER A 235 -6.23 -54.02 9.31
C SER A 235 -6.42 -54.18 10.81
N ILE A 236 -7.29 -55.09 11.23
CA ILE A 236 -7.63 -55.36 12.64
C ILE A 236 -7.09 -56.72 13.04
N GLY A 237 -6.34 -56.80 14.15
CA GLY A 237 -5.91 -58.08 14.73
C GLY A 237 -5.16 -59.03 13.79
N GLY A 238 -4.51 -58.51 12.74
CA GLY A 238 -3.84 -59.32 11.70
C GLY A 238 -4.75 -59.82 10.57
N GLY A 239 -6.01 -59.37 10.52
CA GLY A 239 -6.96 -59.63 9.43
C GLY A 239 -6.57 -58.99 8.10
N PRO A 240 -7.38 -59.19 7.04
CA PRO A 240 -7.10 -58.65 5.71
C PRO A 240 -7.05 -57.12 5.75
N ARG A 241 -6.23 -56.54 4.86
CA ARG A 241 -6.19 -55.09 4.68
C ARG A 241 -7.49 -54.62 4.02
N GLN A 242 -8.01 -53.49 4.50
CA GLN A 242 -9.21 -52.85 4.03
C GLN A 242 -8.88 -51.40 3.65
N PRO A 243 -9.42 -50.88 2.53
CA PRO A 243 -9.21 -49.49 2.15
C PRO A 243 -9.88 -48.54 3.14
N LEU A 244 -9.24 -47.40 3.42
CA LEU A 244 -9.80 -46.32 4.24
C LEU A 244 -10.71 -45.38 3.43
N TYR A 245 -10.51 -45.31 2.12
CA TYR A 245 -11.23 -44.41 1.23
C TYR A 245 -11.71 -45.16 -0.01
N GLU A 246 -12.82 -44.71 -0.59
CA GLU A 246 -13.39 -45.31 -1.81
C GLU A 246 -12.60 -44.95 -3.10
N HIS A 247 -11.70 -43.97 -3.01
CA HIS A 247 -10.95 -43.44 -4.16
C HIS A 247 -9.49 -43.90 -4.21
N THR A 248 -8.97 -44.07 -5.43
CA THR A 248 -7.56 -44.35 -5.71
C THR A 248 -6.71 -43.09 -5.61
N PHE A 249 -5.55 -43.19 -4.93
CA PHE A 249 -4.55 -42.12 -4.80
C PHE A 249 -3.28 -42.44 -5.60
N PRO A 250 -2.58 -41.47 -6.22
CA PRO A 250 -2.87 -40.03 -6.27
C PRO A 250 -4.10 -39.73 -7.14
N ALA A 251 -4.98 -38.85 -6.67
CA ALA A 251 -6.18 -38.52 -7.39
C ALA A 251 -5.88 -37.49 -8.49
N GLU A 252 -6.23 -37.85 -9.72
CA GLU A 252 -6.31 -36.92 -10.85
C GLU A 252 -7.80 -36.68 -11.14
N HIS A 253 -8.18 -35.41 -11.12
CA HIS A 253 -9.53 -34.95 -11.38
C HIS A 253 -9.50 -34.13 -12.67
N ALA A 254 -9.86 -34.77 -13.78
CA ALA A 254 -10.15 -34.09 -15.02
C ALA A 254 -11.67 -33.95 -15.16
N GLY A 255 -12.16 -32.75 -15.43
CA GLY A 255 -13.58 -32.54 -15.62
C GLY A 255 -13.95 -31.18 -16.17
N LEU A 256 -15.15 -31.11 -16.73
CA LEU A 256 -15.78 -29.87 -17.10
C LEU A 256 -16.33 -29.19 -15.84
N GLN A 257 -15.81 -28.02 -15.54
CA GLN A 257 -16.24 -27.18 -14.42
C GLN A 257 -17.06 -26.00 -14.93
N GLU A 258 -17.93 -25.48 -14.07
CA GLU A 258 -18.73 -24.32 -14.38
C GLU A 258 -17.85 -23.06 -14.30
N LEU A 259 -17.78 -22.32 -15.40
CA LEU A 259 -17.12 -21.03 -15.52
C LEU A 259 -18.18 -19.95 -15.73
N ARG A 260 -18.16 -18.93 -14.87
CA ARG A 260 -18.95 -17.71 -15.02
C ARG A 260 -18.01 -16.53 -15.22
N VAL A 261 -18.14 -15.87 -16.35
CA VAL A 261 -17.49 -14.60 -16.66
C VAL A 261 -18.58 -13.56 -16.72
N GLU A 262 -18.67 -12.78 -15.66
CA GLU A 262 -19.76 -11.82 -15.45
C GLU A 262 -19.21 -10.39 -15.57
N PRO A 263 -20.02 -9.44 -16.05
CA PRO A 263 -19.64 -8.03 -15.95
C PRO A 263 -19.47 -7.64 -14.48
N ALA A 264 -18.45 -6.84 -14.20
CA ALA A 264 -18.21 -6.27 -12.87
C ALA A 264 -19.23 -5.14 -12.61
N ILE A 265 -20.42 -5.54 -12.18
CA ILE A 265 -21.53 -4.64 -11.86
C ILE A 265 -21.52 -4.34 -10.36
N ASP A 266 -21.61 -3.05 -10.03
CA ASP A 266 -21.77 -2.59 -8.66
C ASP A 266 -23.08 -3.10 -8.05
N PRO A 267 -23.03 -3.88 -6.95
CA PRO A 267 -24.22 -4.35 -6.25
C PRO A 267 -25.09 -3.22 -5.68
N ALA A 268 -24.58 -1.99 -5.51
CA ALA A 268 -25.34 -0.83 -5.07
C ALA A 268 -26.25 -0.22 -6.17
N GLY A 269 -26.30 -0.83 -7.37
CA GLY A 269 -26.99 -0.30 -8.54
C GLY A 269 -26.02 0.46 -9.45
N THR A 270 -26.48 0.80 -10.65
CA THR A 270 -25.64 1.44 -11.67
C THR A 270 -25.06 2.72 -11.09
N LEU A 271 -23.76 2.71 -10.77
CA LEU A 271 -22.97 3.92 -10.87
C LEU A 271 -23.10 4.33 -12.34
N VAL A 272 -24.05 5.23 -12.61
CA VAL A 272 -23.79 6.28 -13.58
C VAL A 272 -22.43 6.80 -13.15
N ARG A 273 -21.38 6.45 -13.90
CA ARG A 273 -20.12 7.17 -13.81
C ARG A 273 -20.55 8.63 -13.97
N ALA A 274 -20.59 9.38 -12.87
CA ALA A 274 -20.29 10.79 -12.95
C ALA A 274 -19.01 10.78 -13.78
N SER A 275 -19.09 11.34 -14.99
CA SER A 275 -17.99 11.23 -15.93
C SER A 275 -16.71 11.58 -15.17
N THR A 276 -15.60 10.91 -15.46
CA THR A 276 -14.33 11.22 -14.79
C THR A 276 -13.99 12.72 -14.83
N ALA A 277 -14.57 13.46 -15.78
CA ALA A 277 -14.60 14.91 -15.81
C ALA A 277 -15.43 15.56 -14.66
N VAL A 278 -16.69 15.16 -14.43
CA VAL A 278 -17.53 15.67 -13.32
C VAL A 278 -16.92 15.32 -11.97
N ARG A 279 -16.43 14.09 -11.78
CA ARG A 279 -15.73 13.69 -10.54
C ARG A 279 -14.47 14.51 -10.28
N GLY A 280 -13.68 14.79 -11.32
CA GLY A 280 -12.50 15.65 -11.23
C GLY A 280 -12.86 17.11 -10.92
N GLU A 281 -13.98 17.62 -11.44
CA GLU A 281 -14.47 18.97 -11.13
C GLU A 281 -14.96 19.10 -9.68
N ASP A 282 -15.70 18.11 -9.17
CA ASP A 282 -16.21 18.10 -7.79
C ASP A 282 -15.06 17.99 -6.78
N LEU A 283 -14.09 17.09 -7.01
CA LEU A 283 -12.87 17.02 -6.20
C LEU A 283 -12.02 18.29 -6.32
N GLY A 284 -11.93 18.87 -7.51
CA GLY A 284 -11.26 20.14 -7.73
C GLY A 284 -11.86 21.27 -6.88
N ARG A 285 -13.19 21.30 -6.72
CA ARG A 285 -13.88 22.25 -5.83
C ARG A 285 -13.58 21.99 -4.35
N VAL A 286 -13.60 20.71 -3.94
CA VAL A 286 -13.25 20.31 -2.57
C VAL A 286 -11.82 20.72 -2.20
N PHE A 287 -10.85 20.46 -3.08
CA PHE A 287 -9.46 20.85 -2.85
C PHE A 287 -9.25 22.36 -2.92
N ALA A 288 -10.00 23.08 -3.76
CA ALA A 288 -9.97 24.53 -3.78
C ALA A 288 -10.46 25.11 -2.44
N LEU A 289 -11.55 24.59 -1.88
CA LEU A 289 -12.07 24.99 -0.57
C LEU A 289 -11.03 24.81 0.53
N LEU A 290 -10.41 23.62 0.61
CA LEU A 290 -9.34 23.34 1.56
C LEU A 290 -8.13 24.25 1.42
N ALA A 291 -7.85 24.70 0.20
CA ALA A 291 -6.66 25.47 -0.08
C ALA A 291 -6.86 26.98 0.06
N ASP A 292 -8.11 27.45 0.08
CA ASP A 292 -8.47 28.83 0.43
C ASP A 292 -8.56 29.01 1.96
N GLU A 293 -9.00 27.97 2.69
CA GLU A 293 -9.12 27.95 4.16
C GLU A 293 -8.33 26.78 4.78
N PRO A 294 -6.98 26.76 4.65
CA PRO A 294 -6.17 25.61 5.03
C PRO A 294 -6.16 25.30 6.53
N ASP A 295 -6.46 26.30 7.34
CA ASP A 295 -6.36 26.27 8.80
C ASP A 295 -7.74 26.24 9.46
N GLU A 296 -8.81 26.29 8.67
CA GLU A 296 -10.18 26.25 9.18
C GLU A 296 -10.62 24.80 9.37
N GLU A 297 -10.70 24.38 10.63
CA GLU A 297 -11.13 23.04 10.99
C GLU A 297 -12.57 22.77 10.51
N ALA A 298 -13.46 23.75 10.56
CA ALA A 298 -14.84 23.61 10.09
C ALA A 298 -14.92 23.31 8.58
N ALA A 299 -14.13 23.99 7.75
CA ALA A 299 -14.05 23.72 6.31
C ALA A 299 -13.53 22.30 6.03
N ARG A 300 -12.56 21.84 6.83
CA ARG A 300 -12.01 20.47 6.76
C ARG A 300 -13.00 19.39 7.16
N MET A 301 -13.89 19.65 8.13
CA MET A 301 -14.96 18.73 8.51
C MET A 301 -15.97 18.54 7.36
N VAL A 302 -16.40 19.64 6.74
CA VAL A 302 -17.35 19.62 5.60
C VAL A 302 -16.77 18.85 4.42
N VAL A 303 -15.45 18.85 4.25
CA VAL A 303 -14.79 18.12 3.17
C VAL A 303 -14.99 16.61 3.29
N VAL A 304 -15.04 16.03 4.50
CA VAL A 304 -15.29 14.59 4.65
C VAL A 304 -16.68 14.23 4.15
N ASP A 305 -17.70 15.03 4.47
CA ASP A 305 -19.06 14.86 3.96
C ASP A 305 -19.09 14.98 2.43
N LEU A 306 -18.39 15.97 1.86
CA LEU A 306 -18.29 16.15 0.40
C LEU A 306 -17.57 14.98 -0.29
N LEU A 307 -16.59 14.36 0.37
CA LEU A 307 -15.91 13.18 -0.14
C LEU A 307 -16.84 11.95 -0.11
N GLU A 308 -17.64 11.80 0.95
CA GLU A 308 -18.66 10.75 1.01
C GLU A 308 -19.74 10.95 -0.06
N GLU A 309 -20.23 12.18 -0.25
CA GLU A 309 -21.18 12.54 -1.31
C GLU A 309 -20.61 12.31 -2.71
N ALA A 310 -19.32 12.61 -2.91
CA ALA A 310 -18.60 12.30 -4.15
C ALA A 310 -18.33 10.80 -4.36
N GLY A 311 -18.65 9.95 -3.37
CA GLY A 311 -18.43 8.51 -3.41
C GLY A 311 -16.95 8.13 -3.35
N GLU A 312 -16.12 8.96 -2.72
CA GLU A 312 -14.69 8.68 -2.61
C GLU A 312 -14.46 7.51 -1.65
N PRO A 313 -13.68 6.51 -2.08
CA PRO A 313 -13.58 5.25 -1.36
C PRO A 313 -12.77 5.32 -0.06
N TYR A 314 -11.96 6.36 0.10
CA TYR A 314 -11.23 6.65 1.33
C TYR A 314 -12.03 7.55 2.29
N ALA A 315 -13.20 8.07 1.89
CA ALA A 315 -14.03 8.90 2.76
C ALA A 315 -14.43 8.20 4.08
N PRO A 316 -14.80 6.90 4.09
CA PRO A 316 -15.06 6.18 5.35
C PRO A 316 -13.84 6.10 6.28
N VAL A 317 -12.62 6.14 5.73
CA VAL A 317 -11.40 6.16 6.55
C VAL A 317 -11.27 7.50 7.27
N PHE A 318 -11.57 8.60 6.59
CA PHE A 318 -11.59 9.93 7.20
C PHE A 318 -12.74 10.09 8.19
N ALA A 319 -13.92 9.52 7.92
CA ALA A 319 -15.03 9.49 8.89
C ALA A 319 -14.65 8.75 10.19
N ARG A 320 -13.88 7.66 10.11
CA ARG A 320 -13.32 6.98 11.30
C ARG A 320 -12.34 7.86 12.06
N LEU A 321 -11.49 8.61 11.36
CA LEU A 321 -10.60 9.58 12.00
C LEU A 321 -11.39 10.70 12.69
N LEU A 322 -12.47 11.19 12.07
CA LEU A 322 -13.40 12.15 12.71
C LEU A 322 -14.05 11.59 13.98
N ALA A 323 -14.34 10.29 14.00
CA ALA A 323 -14.84 9.59 15.17
C ALA A 323 -13.76 9.29 16.24
N GLY A 324 -12.50 9.70 16.01
CA GLY A 324 -11.38 9.56 16.94
C GLY A 324 -10.54 8.30 16.80
N ASP A 325 -10.67 7.53 15.71
CA ASP A 325 -9.84 6.35 15.45
C ASP A 325 -8.48 6.74 14.83
N GLU A 326 -7.53 7.14 15.69
CA GLU A 326 -6.20 7.56 15.27
C GLU A 326 -5.38 6.46 14.58
N THR A 327 -5.77 5.18 14.70
CA THR A 327 -5.08 4.08 14.03
C THR A 327 -5.31 4.07 12.51
N ALA A 328 -6.36 4.75 12.05
CA ALA A 328 -6.71 4.86 10.64
C ALA A 328 -5.82 5.84 9.84
N ARG A 329 -4.90 6.59 10.48
CA ARG A 329 -4.03 7.57 9.79
C ARG A 329 -3.15 6.95 8.70
N GLY A 330 -2.64 5.74 8.93
CA GLY A 330 -1.86 5.02 7.92
C GLY A 330 -2.70 4.64 6.71
N ASP A 331 -3.90 4.11 6.94
CA ASP A 331 -4.85 3.75 5.89
C ASP A 331 -5.32 4.98 5.09
N ALA A 332 -5.49 6.13 5.77
CA ALA A 332 -5.95 7.37 5.15
C ALA A 332 -4.99 7.89 4.08
N LEU A 333 -3.68 7.71 4.29
CA LEU A 333 -2.65 8.06 3.30
C LEU A 333 -2.58 7.07 2.14
N GLY A 334 -2.97 5.80 2.35
CA GLY A 334 -2.92 4.71 1.37
C GLY A 334 -1.61 4.65 0.59
N THR A 335 -1.65 4.87 -0.73
CA THR A 335 -0.46 4.79 -1.59
C THR A 335 0.60 5.84 -1.25
N LEU A 336 0.23 6.95 -0.60
CA LEU A 336 1.17 7.98 -0.15
C LEU A 336 1.92 7.59 1.13
N ALA A 337 1.47 6.57 1.87
CA ALA A 337 2.04 6.22 3.17
C ALA A 337 3.52 5.82 3.12
N SER A 338 3.99 5.24 2.00
CA SER A 338 5.39 4.87 1.81
C SER A 338 6.26 6.00 1.23
N TYR A 339 5.66 7.13 0.90
CA TYR A 339 6.30 8.25 0.22
C TYR A 339 6.44 9.47 1.13
N LEU A 340 5.58 9.60 2.13
CA LEU A 340 5.49 10.77 2.98
C LEU A 340 5.86 10.44 4.42
N GLU A 341 6.58 11.35 5.06
CA GLU A 341 6.90 11.35 6.49
C GLU A 341 6.52 12.69 7.13
N ASP A 342 6.60 12.75 8.46
CA ASP A 342 6.26 13.95 9.25
C ASP A 342 4.90 14.56 8.88
N VAL A 343 3.90 13.70 8.67
CA VAL A 343 2.57 14.13 8.22
C VAL A 343 1.87 14.89 9.34
N GLU A 344 1.61 16.17 9.11
CA GLU A 344 0.80 17.01 9.98
C GLU A 344 -0.68 16.87 9.62
N TRP A 345 -1.50 16.68 10.64
CA TRP A 345 -2.95 16.50 10.54
C TRP A 345 -3.65 17.73 11.11
N LEU A 346 -4.68 18.19 10.42
CA LEU A 346 -5.58 19.24 10.91
C LEU A 346 -7.00 18.86 10.55
N GLY A 347 -7.92 18.91 11.53
CA GLY A 347 -9.30 18.44 11.35
C GLY A 347 -9.35 17.02 10.79
N ASN A 348 -8.42 16.15 11.21
CA ASN A 348 -8.28 14.75 10.77
C ASN A 348 -8.03 14.52 9.28
N LEU A 349 -7.74 15.58 8.52
CA LEU A 349 -7.23 15.50 7.15
C LEU A 349 -5.73 15.82 7.15
N PRO A 350 -4.94 15.20 6.27
CA PRO A 350 -3.54 15.60 6.10
C PRO A 350 -3.47 17.06 5.63
N ARG A 351 -2.47 17.80 6.10
CA ARG A 351 -2.26 19.23 5.79
C ARG A 351 -0.86 19.49 5.26
N ALA A 352 0.15 18.91 5.90
CA ALA A 352 1.53 19.05 5.51
C ALA A 352 2.24 17.69 5.57
N ALA A 353 3.28 17.53 4.75
CA ALA A 353 4.17 16.37 4.81
C ALA A 353 5.54 16.71 4.24
N THR A 354 6.50 15.84 4.55
CA THR A 354 7.83 15.82 3.95
C THR A 354 7.98 14.57 3.10
N LEU A 355 8.69 14.67 1.97
CA LEU A 355 9.03 13.49 1.16
C LEU A 355 10.03 12.62 1.92
N ALA A 356 9.67 11.36 2.15
CA ALA A 356 10.51 10.41 2.87
C ALA A 356 11.83 10.13 2.14
N ALA A 357 12.92 10.05 2.90
CA ALA A 357 14.23 9.68 2.36
C ALA A 357 14.25 8.28 1.71
N THR A 358 13.38 7.39 2.19
CA THR A 358 13.23 6.00 1.72
C THR A 358 12.14 5.80 0.67
N ALA A 359 11.57 6.89 0.13
CA ALA A 359 10.50 6.82 -0.87
C ALA A 359 10.91 5.96 -2.08
N PRO A 360 10.11 4.95 -2.48
CA PRO A 360 10.45 4.08 -3.62
C PRO A 360 10.63 4.86 -4.91
N LEU A 361 11.67 4.53 -5.68
CA LEU A 361 12.03 5.21 -6.94
C LEU A 361 11.54 4.50 -8.20
N ASP A 362 10.69 3.50 -8.06
CA ASP A 362 10.12 2.74 -9.17
C ASP A 362 9.28 3.66 -10.07
N GLU A 363 9.55 3.67 -11.37
CA GLU A 363 8.86 4.54 -12.33
C GLU A 363 7.38 4.17 -12.48
N GLU A 364 7.01 2.90 -12.39
CA GLU A 364 5.61 2.45 -12.48
C GLU A 364 4.81 2.82 -11.22
N ILE A 365 5.43 2.68 -10.04
CA ILE A 365 4.79 3.08 -8.76
C ILE A 365 4.67 4.61 -8.69
N GLY A 366 5.63 5.34 -9.29
CA GLY A 366 5.56 6.79 -9.41
C GLY A 366 4.27 7.27 -10.05
N ASP A 367 3.81 6.66 -11.14
CA ASP A 367 2.60 7.11 -11.84
C ASP A 367 1.32 6.90 -11.02
N VAL A 368 1.24 5.81 -10.25
CA VAL A 368 0.12 5.54 -9.33
C VAL A 368 0.05 6.62 -8.24
N VAL A 369 1.20 6.99 -7.67
CA VAL A 369 1.27 8.01 -6.62
C VAL A 369 0.94 9.41 -7.18
N LEU A 370 1.38 9.71 -8.40
CA LEU A 370 1.05 10.97 -9.08
C LEU A 370 -0.45 11.10 -9.40
N ALA A 371 -1.14 9.98 -9.60
CA ALA A 371 -2.57 9.94 -9.85
C ALA A 371 -3.42 10.00 -8.56
N ASP A 372 -2.81 9.85 -7.38
CA ASP A 372 -3.54 9.83 -6.11
C ASP A 372 -4.15 11.21 -5.79
N HIS A 373 -5.48 11.28 -5.76
CA HIS A 373 -6.22 12.51 -5.47
C HIS A 373 -5.96 13.05 -4.06
N ARG A 374 -5.51 12.22 -3.12
CA ARG A 374 -5.21 12.64 -1.74
C ARG A 374 -4.03 13.61 -1.67
N LEU A 375 -3.22 13.71 -2.72
CA LEU A 375 -2.24 14.80 -2.87
C LEU A 375 -2.90 16.18 -2.81
N GLY A 376 -4.18 16.29 -3.18
CA GLY A 376 -4.96 17.53 -3.14
C GLY A 376 -5.24 18.05 -1.74
N PHE A 377 -5.12 17.22 -0.69
CA PHE A 377 -5.32 17.64 0.70
C PHE A 377 -4.15 18.47 1.26
N PHE A 378 -2.97 18.30 0.70
CA PHE A 378 -1.77 18.93 1.22
C PHE A 378 -1.72 20.40 0.81
N TYR A 379 -1.66 21.26 1.82
CA TYR A 379 -1.31 22.67 1.66
C TYR A 379 0.20 22.84 1.50
N SER A 380 0.99 22.05 2.24
CA SER A 380 2.44 22.07 2.20
C SER A 380 3.01 20.69 1.86
N LEU A 381 3.98 20.65 0.95
CA LEU A 381 4.76 19.44 0.67
C LEU A 381 6.24 19.82 0.60
N ARG A 382 7.03 19.37 1.56
CA ARG A 382 8.47 19.67 1.69
C ARG A 382 9.32 18.55 1.10
N LEU A 383 10.53 18.88 0.64
CA LEU A 383 11.46 17.91 0.05
C LEU A 383 12.17 17.07 1.11
N GLY A 384 12.55 17.68 2.24
CA GLY A 384 13.36 17.02 3.27
C GLY A 384 14.65 16.40 2.70
N ASP A 385 14.94 15.17 3.12
CA ASP A 385 16.04 14.34 2.63
C ASP A 385 15.62 13.45 1.44
N GLY A 386 14.40 13.63 0.93
CA GLY A 386 13.83 12.85 -0.17
C GLY A 386 14.48 13.08 -1.55
N ASN A 387 14.13 12.21 -2.50
CA ASN A 387 14.65 12.30 -3.86
C ASN A 387 14.02 13.46 -4.65
N PHE A 388 14.86 14.42 -5.07
CA PHE A 388 14.40 15.61 -5.79
C PHE A 388 13.67 15.35 -7.12
N ARG A 389 13.96 14.25 -7.83
CA ARG A 389 13.32 13.94 -9.12
C ARG A 389 11.86 13.54 -8.88
N LEU A 390 11.65 12.67 -7.90
CA LEU A 390 10.33 12.25 -7.46
C LEU A 390 9.55 13.43 -6.89
N TYR A 391 10.17 14.23 -6.02
CA TYR A 391 9.58 15.46 -5.49
C TYR A 391 9.07 16.39 -6.59
N SER A 392 9.90 16.65 -7.61
CA SER A 392 9.54 17.52 -8.74
C SER A 392 8.33 17.01 -9.52
N LYS A 393 8.17 15.68 -9.63
CA LYS A 393 6.97 15.07 -10.24
C LYS A 393 5.74 15.27 -9.33
N LEU A 394 5.86 15.00 -8.03
CA LEU A 394 4.75 15.09 -7.08
C LEU A 394 4.16 16.51 -6.99
N VAL A 395 5.01 17.54 -6.86
CA VAL A 395 4.52 18.93 -6.80
C VAL A 395 3.91 19.41 -8.13
N ALA A 396 4.27 18.77 -9.24
CA ALA A 396 3.72 19.03 -10.57
C ALA A 396 2.50 18.16 -10.92
N ALA A 397 2.19 17.14 -10.12
CA ALA A 397 1.11 16.18 -10.38
C ALA A 397 -0.27 16.85 -10.36
N PRO A 398 -1.14 16.71 -11.37
CA PRO A 398 -2.41 17.44 -11.42
C PRO A 398 -3.23 17.42 -10.11
N SER A 399 -3.23 16.29 -9.41
CA SER A 399 -3.88 16.07 -8.10
C SER A 399 -3.36 16.97 -6.98
N ALA A 400 -2.11 17.43 -7.01
CA ALA A 400 -1.53 18.33 -6.00
C ALA A 400 -1.95 19.80 -6.14
N ALA A 401 -3.21 20.05 -6.54
CA ALA A 401 -3.78 21.38 -6.74
C ALA A 401 -3.97 22.19 -5.45
N GLY A 402 -4.05 21.50 -4.31
CA GLY A 402 -4.17 22.11 -2.98
C GLY A 402 -2.88 22.80 -2.50
N LEU A 403 -1.73 22.54 -3.12
CA LEU A 403 -0.45 23.09 -2.66
C LEU A 403 -0.43 24.62 -2.71
N ARG A 404 0.04 25.20 -1.62
CA ARG A 404 0.33 26.63 -1.46
C ARG A 404 1.75 26.87 -0.93
N HIS A 405 2.39 25.84 -0.39
CA HIS A 405 3.75 25.88 0.13
C HIS A 405 4.58 24.69 -0.37
N VAL A 406 5.70 24.98 -1.04
CA VAL A 406 6.63 23.95 -1.56
C VAL A 406 8.09 24.41 -1.43
N ASP A 407 9.03 23.49 -1.57
CA ASP A 407 10.45 23.78 -1.67
C ASP A 407 10.88 24.11 -3.11
N GLY A 408 11.49 25.27 -3.30
CA GLY A 408 12.06 25.74 -4.58
C GLY A 408 13.57 25.51 -4.68
N SER A 409 14.08 24.42 -4.10
CA SER A 409 15.52 24.23 -3.86
C SER A 409 16.37 24.00 -5.11
N ARG A 410 15.75 23.72 -6.26
CA ARG A 410 16.41 23.48 -7.54
C ARG A 410 15.64 24.10 -8.70
N LEU A 411 16.38 24.46 -9.75
CA LEU A 411 15.81 24.98 -10.99
C LEU A 411 14.83 24.00 -11.64
N GLN A 412 15.10 22.69 -11.58
CA GLN A 412 14.19 21.68 -12.14
C GLN A 412 12.83 21.70 -11.45
N THR A 413 12.79 21.86 -10.13
CA THR A 413 11.54 21.97 -9.38
C THR A 413 10.75 23.20 -9.79
N LEU A 414 11.40 24.37 -9.88
CA LEU A 414 10.75 25.59 -10.34
C LEU A 414 10.17 25.44 -11.76
N LYS A 415 10.92 24.83 -12.68
CA LYS A 415 10.44 24.53 -14.03
C LYS A 415 9.26 23.56 -14.04
N ALA A 416 9.25 22.56 -13.16
CA ALA A 416 8.13 21.63 -13.03
C ALA A 416 6.86 22.34 -12.52
N LEU A 417 6.99 23.24 -11.54
CA LEU A 417 5.88 24.06 -11.04
C LEU A 417 5.31 25.00 -12.11
N ILE A 418 6.17 25.62 -12.91
CA ILE A 418 5.78 26.46 -14.06
C ILE A 418 5.04 25.62 -15.10
N ALA A 419 5.61 24.48 -15.50
CA ALA A 419 5.00 23.59 -16.49
C ALA A 419 3.63 23.06 -16.05
N ALA A 420 3.45 22.83 -14.74
CA ALA A 420 2.18 22.43 -14.15
C ALA A 420 1.21 23.59 -13.85
N GLY A 421 1.58 24.84 -14.13
CA GLY A 421 0.71 26.00 -13.95
C GLY A 421 0.33 26.28 -12.49
N ARG A 422 1.27 26.10 -11.53
CA ARG A 422 1.04 26.25 -10.08
C ARG A 422 0.93 27.70 -9.61
N THR A 423 -0.03 28.42 -10.16
CA THR A 423 -0.26 29.86 -9.94
C THR A 423 -0.74 30.23 -8.54
N GLN A 424 -1.14 29.24 -7.73
CA GLN A 424 -1.74 29.45 -6.41
C GLN A 424 -0.74 29.44 -5.26
N LEU A 425 0.54 29.17 -5.51
CA LEU A 425 1.56 29.11 -4.47
C LEU A 425 1.66 30.44 -3.72
N ARG A 426 1.72 30.37 -2.39
CA ARG A 426 1.85 31.50 -1.46
C ARG A 426 3.24 31.58 -0.84
N ARG A 427 3.89 30.43 -0.63
CA ARG A 427 5.21 30.33 -0.02
C ARG A 427 6.13 29.40 -0.81
N LEU A 428 7.37 29.84 -0.99
CA LEU A 428 8.47 28.99 -1.46
C LEU A 428 9.53 28.89 -0.38
N SER A 429 9.91 27.66 -0.04
CA SER A 429 10.98 27.39 0.93
C SER A 429 12.25 26.89 0.27
N ASN A 430 13.36 26.96 1.01
CA ASN A 430 14.66 26.44 0.59
C ASN A 430 15.15 26.95 -0.79
N VAL A 431 14.73 28.16 -1.19
CA VAL A 431 15.05 28.72 -2.51
C VAL A 431 16.53 29.07 -2.57
N LYS A 432 17.24 28.58 -3.58
CA LYS A 432 18.67 28.83 -3.75
C LYS A 432 18.93 29.88 -4.82
N PHE A 433 19.22 31.11 -4.41
CA PHE A 433 19.61 32.22 -5.30
C PHE A 433 21.06 32.09 -5.80
N VAL A 434 21.41 30.94 -6.36
CA VAL A 434 22.79 30.59 -6.75
C VAL A 434 23.11 30.92 -8.20
N THR A 435 22.11 30.98 -9.08
CA THR A 435 22.30 31.26 -10.50
C THR A 435 21.24 32.22 -11.05
N ARG A 436 21.55 32.82 -12.21
CA ARG A 436 20.65 33.73 -12.92
C ARG A 436 19.37 33.03 -13.39
N GLU A 437 19.49 31.79 -13.84
CA GLU A 437 18.37 30.98 -14.34
C GLU A 437 17.31 30.72 -13.26
N VAL A 438 17.72 30.61 -11.99
CA VAL A 438 16.77 30.46 -10.87
C VAL A 438 15.93 31.72 -10.72
N ILE A 439 16.55 32.91 -10.79
CA ILE A 439 15.81 34.18 -10.71
C ILE A 439 14.91 34.38 -11.94
N GLU A 440 15.40 34.06 -13.13
CA GLU A 440 14.58 34.14 -14.34
C GLU A 440 13.38 33.20 -14.27
N ALA A 441 13.54 32.00 -13.71
CA ALA A 441 12.42 31.09 -13.45
C ALA A 441 11.46 31.65 -12.39
N LEU A 442 11.97 32.23 -11.30
CA LEU A 442 11.13 32.86 -10.28
C LEU A 442 10.34 34.07 -10.81
N ALA A 443 10.88 34.77 -11.80
CA ALA A 443 10.20 35.88 -12.47
C ALA A 443 9.02 35.44 -13.36
N ASP A 444 8.77 34.13 -13.52
CA ASP A 444 7.58 33.63 -14.20
C ASP A 444 6.29 34.03 -13.46
N PRO A 445 5.21 34.42 -14.17
CA PRO A 445 3.93 34.80 -13.56
C PRO A 445 3.30 33.73 -12.64
N THR A 446 3.70 32.47 -12.79
CA THR A 446 3.32 31.37 -11.88
C THR A 446 3.59 31.71 -10.41
N PHE A 447 4.60 32.53 -10.11
CA PHE A 447 4.99 32.90 -8.76
C PHE A 447 4.54 34.31 -8.33
N ASP A 448 3.61 34.93 -9.04
CA ASP A 448 3.09 36.26 -8.68
C ASP A 448 2.25 36.24 -7.39
N ARG A 449 1.68 35.10 -7.02
CA ARG A 449 0.97 34.92 -5.73
C ARG A 449 1.89 34.54 -4.57
N VAL A 450 3.17 34.26 -4.82
CA VAL A 450 4.15 33.92 -3.79
C VAL A 450 4.53 35.18 -3.03
N LEU A 451 4.05 35.27 -1.79
CA LEU A 451 4.29 36.39 -0.90
C LEU A 451 5.48 36.13 0.03
N GLU A 452 5.71 34.86 0.42
CA GLU A 452 6.76 34.49 1.36
C GLU A 452 7.81 33.61 0.69
N ILE A 453 9.08 33.93 0.91
CA ILE A 453 10.22 33.20 0.37
C ILE A 453 11.20 32.94 1.48
N GLU A 454 11.54 31.69 1.69
CA GLU A 454 12.55 31.26 2.64
C GLU A 454 13.80 30.78 1.90
N THR A 455 14.95 31.30 2.33
CA THR A 455 16.27 30.91 1.82
C THR A 455 17.21 30.63 2.99
N GLU A 456 17.87 29.49 2.92
CA GLU A 456 19.02 29.19 3.78
C GLU A 456 20.26 29.92 3.27
N THR A 457 21.05 30.48 4.18
CA THR A 457 22.31 31.13 3.85
C THR A 457 23.35 30.96 4.96
N SER A 458 24.50 31.61 4.81
CA SER A 458 25.51 31.74 5.87
C SER A 458 26.02 33.16 5.98
N ALA A 459 26.52 33.54 7.16
CA ALA A 459 27.12 34.86 7.39
C ALA A 459 28.24 35.19 6.40
N ALA A 460 28.97 34.19 5.89
CA ALA A 460 30.06 34.37 4.94
C ALA A 460 29.60 34.82 3.54
N VAL A 461 28.33 34.59 3.17
CA VAL A 461 27.82 34.84 1.81
C VAL A 461 26.55 35.69 1.76
N VAL A 462 25.96 36.00 2.91
CA VAL A 462 24.70 36.77 3.00
C VAL A 462 24.79 38.15 2.34
N ASP A 463 25.92 38.86 2.45
CA ASP A 463 26.09 40.16 1.80
C ASP A 463 25.94 40.06 0.27
N ARG A 464 26.56 39.04 -0.34
CA ARG A 464 26.46 38.82 -1.80
C ARG A 464 25.03 38.46 -2.21
N LEU A 465 24.35 37.65 -1.40
CA LEU A 465 22.95 37.29 -1.61
C LEU A 465 22.05 38.53 -1.58
N LEU A 466 22.20 39.38 -0.55
CA LEU A 466 21.41 40.60 -0.39
C LEU A 466 21.73 41.65 -1.47
N ASP A 467 22.99 41.77 -1.88
CA ASP A 467 23.38 42.59 -3.03
C ASP A 467 22.67 42.15 -4.30
N TYR A 468 22.61 40.85 -4.53
CA TYR A 468 21.96 40.28 -5.70
C TYR A 468 20.44 40.51 -5.68
N ILE A 469 19.80 40.30 -4.53
CA ILE A 469 18.37 40.60 -4.32
C ILE A 469 18.09 42.11 -4.50
N ALA A 470 18.97 42.98 -4.02
CA ALA A 470 18.82 44.43 -4.16
C ALA A 470 18.81 44.89 -5.62
N ARG A 471 19.53 44.19 -6.51
CA ARG A 471 19.54 44.50 -7.95
C ARG A 471 18.25 44.11 -8.65
N ASP A 472 17.63 43.00 -8.22
CA ASP A 472 16.36 42.46 -8.73
C ASP A 472 16.23 42.56 -10.26
N GLU A 473 17.25 42.06 -10.98
CA GLU A 473 17.39 42.28 -12.44
C GLU A 473 16.19 41.74 -13.24
N ALA A 474 15.55 40.67 -12.78
CA ALA A 474 14.35 40.09 -13.40
C ALA A 474 13.03 40.69 -12.85
N LYS A 475 13.11 41.69 -11.98
CA LYS A 475 11.96 42.33 -11.30
C LYS A 475 11.04 41.30 -10.67
N PHE A 476 11.62 40.27 -10.07
CA PHE A 476 10.85 39.30 -9.33
C PHE A 476 10.36 40.01 -8.09
N PHE A 477 11.25 40.33 -7.14
CA PHE A 477 10.91 40.83 -5.81
C PHE A 477 10.06 42.11 -5.81
N ALA A 478 10.36 43.08 -6.68
CA ALA A 478 9.65 44.37 -6.75
C ALA A 478 8.21 44.26 -7.28
N ARG A 479 7.84 43.14 -7.92
CA ARG A 479 6.55 42.99 -8.61
C ARG A 479 5.35 42.92 -7.68
N VAL A 480 5.52 42.26 -6.53
CA VAL A 480 4.49 42.10 -5.50
C VAL A 480 5.14 42.28 -4.12
N PRO A 481 4.38 42.68 -3.08
CA PRO A 481 4.95 42.93 -1.75
C PRO A 481 5.42 41.62 -1.10
N ARG A 482 6.70 41.28 -1.30
CA ARG A 482 7.27 40.02 -0.80
C ARG A 482 7.92 40.12 0.57
N HIS A 483 7.88 39.01 1.26
CA HIS A 483 8.51 38.74 2.53
C HIS A 483 9.63 37.71 2.31
N LEU A 484 10.87 38.10 2.60
CA LEU A 484 12.01 37.19 2.62
C LEU A 484 12.29 36.68 4.04
N VAL A 485 12.47 35.39 4.21
CA VAL A 485 12.87 34.74 5.46
C VAL A 485 14.29 34.19 5.26
N LEU A 486 15.23 34.67 6.07
CA LEU A 486 16.60 34.17 6.10
C LEU A 486 16.75 33.14 7.21
N VAL A 487 17.16 31.93 6.84
CA VAL A 487 17.47 30.84 7.77
C VAL A 487 18.98 30.64 7.80
N GLU A 488 19.57 30.63 8.99
CA GLU A 488 21.02 30.46 9.13
C GLU A 488 21.42 28.99 9.18
N ARG A 489 22.35 28.59 8.31
CA ARG A 489 22.81 27.19 8.23
C ARG A 489 23.64 26.75 9.44
N ALA A 490 24.48 27.62 10.00
CA ALA A 490 25.40 27.27 11.10
C ALA A 490 24.82 27.56 12.51
N ASN A 491 23.51 27.86 12.61
CA ASN A 491 22.84 28.30 13.84
C ASN A 491 23.43 29.57 14.50
N ASP A 492 24.33 30.30 13.84
CA ASP A 492 24.81 31.63 14.28
C ASP A 492 23.94 32.75 13.69
N VAL A 493 22.67 32.74 14.10
CA VAL A 493 21.61 33.57 13.54
C VAL A 493 21.91 35.07 13.70
N ASP A 494 22.57 35.46 14.80
CA ASP A 494 22.95 36.84 15.10
C ASP A 494 23.94 37.40 14.06
N ALA A 495 24.77 36.53 13.46
CA ALA A 495 25.71 36.93 12.41
C ALA A 495 25.03 37.37 11.10
N LEU A 496 23.78 36.95 10.84
CA LEU A 496 23.01 37.41 9.68
C LEU A 496 22.40 38.80 9.87
N ALA A 497 22.15 39.20 11.11
CA ALA A 497 21.34 40.39 11.43
C ALA A 497 21.98 41.69 10.93
N LYS A 498 23.28 41.89 11.19
CA LYS A 498 23.98 43.13 10.83
C LYS A 498 24.02 43.36 9.31
N PRO A 499 24.48 42.40 8.47
CA PRO A 499 24.39 42.50 7.01
C PRO A 499 23.01 42.86 6.50
N ALA A 500 21.99 42.19 7.04
CA ALA A 500 20.63 42.32 6.58
C ALA A 500 19.98 43.66 6.96
N ILE A 501 20.20 44.16 8.18
CA ILE A 501 19.74 45.50 8.60
C ILE A 501 20.44 46.61 7.82
N ALA A 502 21.72 46.42 7.49
CA ALA A 502 22.45 47.36 6.64
C ALA A 502 21.87 47.39 5.21
N ALA A 503 21.53 46.23 4.65
CA ALA A 503 20.96 46.12 3.31
C ALA A 503 19.47 46.50 3.22
N TRP A 504 18.70 46.42 4.31
CA TRP A 504 17.25 46.62 4.30
C TRP A 504 16.70 47.80 3.46
N PRO A 505 17.27 49.02 3.51
CA PRO A 505 16.72 50.18 2.79
C PRO A 505 16.70 50.03 1.27
N ARG A 506 17.61 49.22 0.71
CA ARG A 506 17.78 49.04 -0.73
C ARG A 506 17.15 47.76 -1.27
N LEU A 507 16.72 46.84 -0.39
CA LEU A 507 16.06 45.61 -0.84
C LEU A 507 14.67 45.94 -1.37
N PRO A 508 14.21 45.36 -2.49
CA PRO A 508 12.84 45.54 -2.99
C PRO A 508 11.84 44.59 -2.30
N LEU A 509 11.85 44.58 -0.97
CA LEU A 509 11.03 43.68 -0.14
C LEU A 509 10.02 44.45 0.72
N HIS A 510 8.86 43.88 1.01
CA HIS A 510 7.92 44.42 1.98
C HIS A 510 8.29 44.04 3.42
N LYS A 511 8.76 42.80 3.63
CA LYS A 511 9.20 42.28 4.94
C LYS A 511 10.49 41.47 4.84
N LEU A 512 11.25 41.42 5.92
CA LEU A 512 12.45 40.57 6.05
C LEU A 512 12.51 39.92 7.43
N THR A 513 12.48 38.59 7.52
CA THR A 513 12.64 37.86 8.78
C THR A 513 14.03 37.26 8.90
N ILE A 514 14.63 37.42 10.09
CA ILE A 514 15.94 36.89 10.44
C ILE A 514 15.87 36.47 11.90
N GLY A 515 16.09 35.19 12.17
CA GLY A 515 16.15 34.72 13.55
C GLY A 515 14.92 34.97 14.39
N GLY A 516 13.73 34.87 13.80
CA GLY A 516 12.46 35.14 14.48
C GLY A 516 12.12 36.62 14.64
N VAL A 517 12.93 37.56 14.10
CA VAL A 517 12.59 38.98 14.03
C VAL A 517 12.20 39.36 12.61
N THR A 518 11.02 39.95 12.45
CA THR A 518 10.51 40.41 11.15
C THR A 518 10.57 41.93 11.06
N LEU A 519 11.32 42.44 10.10
CA LEU A 519 11.49 43.87 9.82
C LEU A 519 10.41 44.36 8.85
N GLY A 520 9.71 45.44 9.23
CA GLY A 520 8.72 46.13 8.39
C GLY A 520 9.25 47.43 7.77
N ARG A 521 8.54 47.97 6.78
CA ARG A 521 8.92 49.22 6.10
C ARG A 521 8.61 50.47 6.91
N GLU A 522 7.68 50.34 7.83
CA GLU A 522 7.22 51.33 8.81
C GLU A 522 8.23 51.57 9.95
N GLY A 523 9.38 50.89 9.95
CA GLY A 523 10.39 51.03 11.00
C GLY A 523 10.06 50.27 12.29
N ILE A 524 9.06 49.39 12.25
CA ILE A 524 8.70 48.47 13.33
C ILE A 524 9.29 47.10 13.00
N ALA A 525 9.77 46.40 14.03
CA ALA A 525 10.17 45.02 13.95
C ALA A 525 9.35 44.18 14.93
N SER A 526 8.75 43.09 14.47
CA SER A 526 8.04 42.14 15.33
C SER A 526 8.97 40.98 15.72
N ALA A 527 9.16 40.73 17.01
CA ALA A 527 10.00 39.64 17.51
C ALA A 527 9.14 38.48 18.05
N LEU A 528 9.45 37.25 17.63
CA LEU A 528 8.88 36.04 18.23
C LEU A 528 9.39 35.83 19.66
N PRO A 529 8.66 35.06 20.49
CA PRO A 529 9.18 34.59 21.78
C PRO A 529 10.51 33.85 21.62
N GLY A 530 11.48 34.12 22.50
CA GLY A 530 12.77 33.41 22.52
C GLY A 530 13.88 34.01 21.63
N VAL A 531 13.63 35.14 20.95
CA VAL A 531 14.69 35.89 20.25
C VAL A 531 15.75 36.38 21.25
N SER A 532 17.03 36.18 20.92
CA SER A 532 18.18 36.54 21.77
C SER A 532 18.24 38.05 22.06
N ASP A 533 18.74 38.41 23.25
CA ASP A 533 18.97 39.82 23.61
C ASP A 533 19.97 40.49 22.66
N ALA A 534 20.94 39.73 22.15
CA ALA A 534 21.90 40.21 21.17
C ALA A 534 21.23 40.58 19.84
N MET A 535 20.34 39.73 19.33
CA MET A 535 19.52 40.02 18.14
C MET A 535 18.64 41.26 18.37
N ARG A 536 17.96 41.33 19.53
CA ARG A 536 17.14 42.49 19.90
C ARG A 536 17.96 43.78 19.94
N ALA A 537 19.14 43.74 20.55
CA ALA A 537 20.04 44.89 20.61
C ALA A 537 20.49 45.33 19.21
N ILE A 538 20.81 44.39 18.32
CA ILE A 538 21.21 44.68 16.94
C ILE A 538 20.04 45.33 16.17
N VAL A 539 18.83 44.78 16.26
CA VAL A 539 17.63 45.29 15.56
C VAL A 539 17.20 46.67 16.10
N ALA A 540 17.28 46.86 17.43
CA ALA A 540 16.90 48.11 18.10
C ALA A 540 17.75 49.31 17.67
N THR A 541 18.90 49.10 17.02
CA THR A 541 19.70 50.18 16.43
C THR A 541 18.97 50.95 15.33
N ARG A 542 17.95 50.33 14.71
CA ARG A 542 17.25 50.89 13.55
C ARG A 542 15.73 50.78 13.61
N PHE A 543 15.18 49.87 14.41
CA PHE A 543 13.75 49.59 14.46
C PHE A 543 13.21 49.68 15.88
N ARG A 544 11.95 50.09 16.00
CA ARG A 544 11.20 49.88 17.25
C ARG A 544 10.76 48.42 17.30
N ILE A 545 11.14 47.71 18.35
CA ILE A 545 10.77 46.30 18.53
C ILE A 545 9.44 46.21 19.26
N GLU A 546 8.53 45.41 18.71
CA GLU A 546 7.27 45.00 19.31
C GLU A 546 7.29 43.48 19.47
N ASP A 547 6.87 42.98 20.63
CA ASP A 547 6.72 41.55 20.82
C ASP A 547 5.46 41.09 20.08
N ALA A 548 5.58 40.02 19.29
CA ALA A 548 4.43 39.43 18.62
C ALA A 548 3.40 39.00 19.67
N ALA A 549 2.14 39.36 19.47
CA ALA A 549 1.05 38.85 20.31
C ALA A 549 1.05 37.31 20.25
N GLN A 550 0.95 36.67 21.41
CA GLN A 550 0.88 35.21 21.53
C GLN A 550 -0.36 34.65 20.83
#